data_AF-A0A084QYD5-F1
#
_entry.id   AF-A0A084QYD5-F1
#
_cell.length_a   1.000
_cell.length_b   1.000
_cell.length_c   1.000
_cell.angle_alpha   90.00
_cell.angle_beta   90.00
_cell.angle_gamma   90.00
#
_symmetry.space_group_name_H-M   'P 1'
#
loop_
_entity.id
_entity.type
_entity.pdbx_description
1 polymer ?
#
loop_
_entity_poly.entity_id
_entity_poly.type
_entity_poly.pdbx_seq_one_letter_code
_entity_poly.pdbx_strand_id
1 'polypeptide(L)'
;MTIVTEALRAAELDHVPFKPGRQWEWLRDKLDVVPTYLFRVVTPRSNGSTTISWAKSHEAAHRTCWSKVDVFSWDDDCRVASMIFHHLRYSSGGVDDNLVSWTTSLLYALQYMRFLNSTHKVDWSDMKLMVVTTTKMPRGVFVRDMDLIDAFAAHDSRLMDFGSLRRRKHPTLAGFYYFGEYLSQGALNVEGRAHMVSAQDMIDAGLFTLCPEMRTRLTLGSEWTNEVIRHREGFKMVQRFKAAPHEIEAALSVAQLFGRWRLPVAANLLGVLPRQAQDDLILQAFKRTVFSDQERESCSPMRTTVVPYNTLPEVQQFEDIRRLVFTDLCLATIKDCLVEVELKLRHSIHHVLCATPGVNEPLEVADGVTALTKSCGDVHDRLKTVMQLGRDLEACVPGKQGTSPR
;
A
#
# COMPACT_ATOMS: atom_id res chain seq x y z
N MET A 1 25.81 -29.64 -32.15
CA MET A 1 25.95 -28.32 -31.50
C MET A 1 24.72 -27.41 -31.75
N THR A 2 23.53 -28.00 -31.94
CA THR A 2 22.32 -27.30 -32.44
C THR A 2 21.13 -27.38 -31.47
N ILE A 3 21.22 -28.23 -30.44
CA ILE A 3 20.15 -28.48 -29.45
C ILE A 3 20.17 -27.44 -28.31
N VAL A 4 21.32 -26.81 -28.04
CA VAL A 4 21.47 -25.81 -26.96
C VAL A 4 20.85 -24.45 -27.34
N THR A 5 20.69 -24.17 -28.63
CA THR A 5 20.14 -22.91 -29.15
C THR A 5 18.61 -22.84 -29.16
N GLU A 6 17.90 -23.98 -29.15
CA GLU A 6 16.43 -24.00 -29.01
C GLU A 6 15.98 -23.96 -27.55
N ALA A 7 16.72 -24.61 -26.64
CA ALA A 7 16.47 -24.55 -25.21
C ALA A 7 16.62 -23.13 -24.63
N LEU A 8 17.55 -22.33 -25.19
CA LEU A 8 17.73 -20.91 -24.84
C LEU A 8 16.72 -19.98 -25.53
N ARG A 9 16.01 -20.43 -26.58
CA ARG A 9 14.92 -19.67 -27.22
C ARG A 9 13.59 -19.74 -26.47
N ALA A 10 13.42 -20.69 -25.55
CA ALA A 10 12.14 -20.98 -24.91
C ALA A 10 12.05 -20.64 -23.41
N ALA A 11 13.12 -20.18 -22.77
CA ALA A 11 13.02 -19.66 -21.40
C ALA A 11 12.29 -18.31 -21.43
N GLU A 12 11.10 -18.27 -20.83
CA GLU A 12 10.38 -17.03 -20.58
C GLU A 12 11.18 -16.21 -19.55
N LEU A 13 11.46 -14.94 -19.86
CA LEU A 13 12.13 -14.06 -18.91
C LEU A 13 11.16 -13.79 -17.74
N ASP A 14 11.66 -13.86 -16.50
CA ASP A 14 10.87 -13.55 -15.31
C ASP A 14 10.39 -12.09 -15.29
N HIS A 15 11.08 -11.20 -16.00
CA HIS A 15 10.73 -9.78 -16.14
C HIS A 15 11.53 -9.15 -17.28
N VAL A 16 11.02 -8.04 -17.81
CA VAL A 16 11.74 -7.16 -18.73
C VAL A 16 11.87 -5.78 -18.06
N PRO A 17 13.07 -5.39 -17.58
CA PRO A 17 13.23 -4.14 -16.86
C PRO A 17 13.40 -2.95 -17.82
N PHE A 18 12.86 -1.80 -17.45
CA PHE A 18 13.13 -0.51 -18.07
C PHE A 18 14.59 -0.09 -17.83
N LYS A 19 15.35 0.15 -18.90
CA LYS A 19 16.75 0.55 -18.88
C LYS A 19 16.95 1.84 -19.68
N PRO A 20 16.56 3.00 -19.11
CA PRO A 20 16.77 4.28 -19.79
C PRO A 20 18.25 4.50 -20.15
N GLY A 21 18.48 4.90 -21.41
CA GLY A 21 19.78 5.30 -21.94
C GLY A 21 20.36 6.55 -21.26
N ARG A 22 21.47 7.09 -21.80
CA ARG A 22 22.12 8.28 -21.23
C ARG A 22 21.24 9.53 -21.32
N GLN A 23 20.44 9.67 -22.38
CA GLN A 23 19.57 10.84 -22.56
C GLN A 23 18.45 10.93 -21.50
N TRP A 24 18.13 9.84 -20.82
CA TRP A 24 17.11 9.78 -19.76
C TRP A 24 17.73 9.43 -18.40
N GLU A 25 18.95 9.90 -18.12
CA GLU A 25 19.66 9.64 -16.87
C GLU A 25 18.84 10.01 -15.62
N TRP A 26 18.10 11.12 -15.70
CA TRP A 26 17.20 11.58 -14.63
C TRP A 26 16.12 10.55 -14.25
N LEU A 27 15.77 9.62 -15.16
CA LEU A 27 14.77 8.60 -14.90
C LEU A 27 15.31 7.48 -14.01
N ARG A 28 16.63 7.24 -14.04
CA ARG A 28 17.25 6.14 -13.28
C ARG A 28 16.84 6.22 -11.81
N ASP A 29 16.99 7.38 -11.18
CA ASP A 29 16.68 7.54 -9.74
C ASP A 29 15.19 7.36 -9.42
N LYS A 30 14.30 7.61 -10.38
CA LYS A 30 12.86 7.41 -10.20
C LYS A 30 12.45 5.94 -10.28
N LEU A 31 13.23 5.07 -10.92
CA LEU A 31 12.95 3.63 -10.99
C LEU A 31 13.01 2.92 -9.63
N ASP A 32 13.61 3.56 -8.62
CA ASP A 32 13.63 3.04 -7.24
C ASP A 32 12.41 3.51 -6.42
N VAL A 33 11.64 4.48 -6.93
CA VAL A 33 10.48 5.08 -6.24
C VAL A 33 9.19 4.35 -6.66
N VAL A 34 9.07 3.09 -6.20
CA VAL A 34 7.93 2.22 -6.51
C VAL A 34 7.13 1.92 -5.23
N PRO A 35 5.79 2.14 -5.21
CA PRO A 35 4.94 1.75 -4.10
C PRO A 35 5.03 0.24 -3.82
N THR A 36 5.01 -0.14 -2.56
CA THR A 36 5.10 -1.55 -2.16
C THR A 36 3.92 -2.38 -2.64
N TYR A 37 2.72 -1.79 -2.72
CA TYR A 37 1.51 -2.46 -3.18
C TYR A 37 0.99 -1.79 -4.45
N LEU A 38 0.72 -2.60 -5.46
CA LEU A 38 0.06 -2.18 -6.69
C LEU A 38 -1.14 -3.09 -6.95
N PHE A 39 -2.16 -2.52 -7.58
CA PHE A 39 -3.42 -3.17 -7.91
C PHE A 39 -3.61 -3.26 -9.42
N ARG A 40 -4.27 -4.33 -9.86
CA ARG A 40 -4.68 -4.51 -11.26
C ARG A 40 -6.05 -5.18 -11.31
N VAL A 41 -6.94 -4.65 -12.14
CA VAL A 41 -8.19 -5.31 -12.48
C VAL A 41 -7.93 -6.29 -13.62
N VAL A 42 -8.35 -7.53 -13.44
CA VAL A 42 -8.18 -8.60 -14.40
C VAL A 42 -9.54 -9.04 -14.92
N THR A 43 -9.70 -9.06 -16.23
CA THR A 43 -10.90 -9.58 -16.90
C THR A 43 -10.52 -10.46 -18.09
N PRO A 44 -11.40 -11.37 -18.54
CA PRO A 44 -11.19 -12.16 -19.75
C PRO A 44 -11.00 -11.32 -21.03
N ARG A 45 -11.41 -10.05 -21.01
CA ARG A 45 -11.33 -9.13 -22.16
C ARG A 45 -10.07 -8.24 -22.15
N SER A 46 -9.14 -8.49 -21.23
CA SER A 46 -7.88 -7.75 -21.18
C SER A 46 -7.03 -8.11 -22.41
N ASN A 47 -6.34 -7.13 -23.01
CA ASN A 47 -5.50 -7.37 -24.21
C ASN A 47 -4.31 -8.32 -23.95
N GLY A 48 -3.83 -8.39 -22.70
CA GLY A 48 -2.79 -9.31 -22.25
C GLY A 48 -3.33 -10.46 -21.39
N SER A 49 -2.44 -11.29 -20.85
CA SER A 49 -2.81 -12.40 -19.97
C SER A 49 -2.41 -12.08 -18.53
N THR A 50 -3.29 -12.31 -17.56
CA THR A 50 -2.95 -12.15 -16.14
C THR A 50 -3.48 -13.33 -15.33
N THR A 51 -2.58 -13.96 -14.58
CA THR A 51 -2.81 -15.09 -13.68
C THR A 51 -2.11 -14.81 -12.35
N ILE A 52 -2.31 -15.66 -11.35
CA ILE A 52 -1.65 -15.52 -10.04
C ILE A 52 -0.11 -15.59 -10.12
N SER A 53 0.45 -16.20 -11.17
CA SER A 53 1.89 -16.36 -11.35
C SER A 53 2.48 -15.40 -12.39
N TRP A 54 1.66 -14.88 -13.31
CA TRP A 54 2.15 -14.08 -14.45
C TRP A 54 1.23 -12.92 -14.79
N ALA A 55 1.82 -11.75 -15.03
CA ALA A 55 1.17 -10.64 -15.72
C ALA A 55 1.93 -10.38 -17.03
N LYS A 56 1.24 -10.56 -18.17
CA LYS A 56 1.82 -10.50 -19.52
C LYS A 56 1.15 -9.39 -20.31
N SER A 57 1.96 -8.57 -20.98
CA SER A 57 1.51 -7.62 -22.00
C SER A 57 0.83 -8.33 -23.17
N HIS A 58 0.22 -7.58 -24.08
CA HIS A 58 -0.36 -8.14 -25.30
C HIS A 58 0.71 -8.89 -26.12
N GLU A 59 1.86 -8.23 -26.33
CA GLU A 59 3.01 -8.80 -27.02
C GLU A 59 3.52 -10.08 -26.37
N ALA A 60 3.63 -10.09 -25.03
CA ALA A 60 4.10 -11.26 -24.29
C ALA A 60 3.10 -12.43 -24.34
N ALA A 61 1.80 -12.15 -24.29
CA ALA A 61 0.77 -13.18 -24.41
C ALA A 61 0.80 -13.85 -25.80
N HIS A 62 1.14 -13.10 -26.85
CA HIS A 62 1.27 -13.60 -28.23
C HIS A 62 2.70 -14.06 -28.58
N ARG A 63 3.63 -14.03 -27.61
CA ARG A 63 5.03 -14.49 -27.74
C ARG A 63 5.80 -13.79 -28.87
N THR A 64 5.53 -12.51 -29.09
CA THR A 64 6.26 -11.72 -30.09
C THR A 64 7.69 -11.44 -29.62
N CYS A 65 8.60 -11.12 -30.54
CA CYS A 65 9.97 -10.77 -30.16
C CYS A 65 10.05 -9.44 -29.39
N TRP A 66 9.15 -8.49 -29.68
CA TRP A 66 9.06 -7.20 -29.01
C TRP A 66 8.76 -7.32 -27.52
N SER A 67 8.10 -8.42 -27.11
CA SER A 67 7.80 -8.68 -25.71
C SER A 67 9.03 -8.79 -24.79
N LYS A 68 10.21 -9.05 -25.37
CA LYS A 68 11.48 -9.24 -24.65
C LYS A 68 12.41 -8.03 -24.73
N VAL A 69 12.02 -6.98 -25.46
CA VAL A 69 12.85 -5.81 -25.72
C VAL A 69 12.36 -4.66 -24.85
N ASP A 70 13.28 -4.05 -24.12
CA ASP A 70 13.01 -2.82 -23.37
C ASP A 70 12.61 -1.69 -24.33
N VAL A 71 11.51 -0.99 -24.04
CA VAL A 71 11.01 0.12 -24.86
C VAL A 71 12.04 1.23 -25.10
N PHE A 72 12.97 1.45 -24.16
CA PHE A 72 14.06 2.42 -24.34
C PHE A 72 15.17 1.97 -25.30
N SER A 73 15.13 0.71 -25.75
CA SER A 73 16.06 0.13 -26.72
C SER A 73 15.46 0.01 -28.11
N TRP A 74 14.25 0.54 -28.34
CA TRP A 74 13.65 0.58 -29.67
C TRP A 74 14.30 1.69 -30.50
N ASP A 75 14.50 1.45 -31.79
CA ASP A 75 15.12 2.43 -32.69
C ASP A 75 14.16 3.55 -33.15
N ASP A 76 12.87 3.46 -32.78
CA ASP A 76 11.81 4.37 -33.21
C ASP A 76 11.03 4.94 -32.01
N ASP A 77 11.50 6.09 -31.51
CA ASP A 77 10.88 6.80 -30.39
C ASP A 77 9.44 7.25 -30.69
N CYS A 78 9.10 7.53 -31.95
CA CYS A 78 7.75 7.91 -32.36
C CYS A 78 6.78 6.72 -32.21
N ARG A 79 7.23 5.51 -32.59
CA ARG A 79 6.46 4.27 -32.38
C ARG A 79 6.27 3.97 -30.90
N VAL A 80 7.31 4.15 -30.08
CA VAL A 80 7.20 3.98 -28.62
C VAL A 80 6.21 4.98 -28.02
N ALA A 81 6.32 6.25 -28.37
CA ALA A 81 5.42 7.31 -27.90
C ALA A 81 3.94 7.02 -28.26
N SER A 82 3.70 6.61 -29.51
CA SER A 82 2.36 6.22 -29.97
C SER A 82 1.83 5.00 -29.22
N MET A 83 2.65 3.99 -28.99
CA MET A 83 2.27 2.79 -28.22
C MET A 83 1.90 3.13 -26.77
N ILE A 84 2.70 3.97 -26.09
CA ILE A 84 2.39 4.45 -24.74
C ILE A 84 1.05 5.20 -24.72
N PHE A 85 0.83 6.11 -25.68
CA PHE A 85 -0.42 6.86 -25.77
C PHE A 85 -1.64 5.93 -25.93
N HIS A 86 -1.56 4.98 -26.86
CA HIS A 86 -2.65 4.05 -27.13
C HIS A 86 -2.94 3.12 -25.94
N HIS A 87 -1.89 2.66 -25.24
CA HIS A 87 -2.00 1.86 -24.02
C HIS A 87 -2.73 2.63 -22.92
N LEU A 88 -2.26 3.84 -22.60
CA LEU A 88 -2.83 4.65 -21.51
C LEU A 88 -4.24 5.17 -21.80
N ARG A 89 -4.64 5.23 -23.09
CA ARG A 89 -6.02 5.57 -23.48
C ARG A 89 -6.96 4.36 -23.47
N TYR A 90 -6.46 3.15 -23.17
CA TYR A 90 -7.21 1.89 -23.24
C TYR A 90 -7.88 1.70 -24.61
N SER A 91 -7.19 2.13 -25.67
CA SER A 91 -7.71 2.07 -27.05
C SER A 91 -7.22 0.80 -27.75
N SER A 92 -8.12 0.09 -28.43
CA SER A 92 -7.85 -1.18 -29.14
C SER A 92 -6.99 -1.04 -30.41
N GLY A 93 -6.22 0.05 -30.55
CA GLY A 93 -5.47 0.39 -31.76
C GLY A 93 -3.96 0.15 -31.70
N GLY A 94 -3.40 -0.26 -30.56
CA GLY A 94 -1.96 -0.54 -30.45
C GLY A 94 -1.63 -1.95 -30.92
N VAL A 95 -1.12 -2.10 -32.14
CA VAL A 95 -0.71 -3.40 -32.73
C VAL A 95 0.57 -3.97 -32.08
N ASP A 96 1.18 -3.26 -31.12
CA ASP A 96 2.46 -3.63 -30.50
C ASP A 96 2.52 -3.30 -29.00
N ASP A 97 1.44 -3.55 -28.25
CA ASP A 97 1.35 -3.15 -26.84
C ASP A 97 2.18 -4.06 -25.91
N ASN A 98 3.39 -3.61 -25.59
CA ASN A 98 4.29 -4.31 -24.68
C ASN A 98 4.12 -3.93 -23.20
N LEU A 99 3.08 -3.17 -22.83
CA LEU A 99 2.92 -2.64 -21.48
C LEU A 99 1.82 -3.38 -20.69
N VAL A 100 1.91 -3.28 -19.36
CA VAL A 100 0.90 -3.78 -18.41
C VAL A 100 0.66 -2.71 -17.36
N SER A 101 -0.57 -2.18 -17.31
CA SER A 101 -0.98 -1.20 -16.28
C SER A 101 -1.17 -1.80 -14.89
N TRP A 102 -0.74 -1.01 -13.92
CA TRP A 102 -0.93 -1.18 -12.48
C TRP A 102 -1.33 0.16 -11.87
N THR A 103 -1.99 0.16 -10.72
CA THR A 103 -2.30 1.40 -9.99
C THR A 103 -1.99 1.29 -8.51
N THR A 104 -1.55 2.38 -7.89
CA THR A 104 -1.48 2.49 -6.42
C THR A 104 -2.84 2.87 -5.80
N SER A 105 -3.81 3.29 -6.60
CA SER A 105 -5.13 3.73 -6.13
C SER A 105 -6.14 2.57 -6.16
N LEU A 106 -6.47 2.02 -4.99
CA LEU A 106 -7.56 1.04 -4.89
C LEU A 106 -8.91 1.65 -5.31
N LEU A 107 -9.15 2.92 -4.97
CA LEU A 107 -10.35 3.66 -5.41
C LEU A 107 -10.51 3.61 -6.93
N TYR A 108 -9.43 3.89 -7.65
CA TYR A 108 -9.40 3.84 -9.11
C TYR A 108 -9.75 2.44 -9.63
N ALA A 109 -9.13 1.40 -9.08
CA ALA A 109 -9.37 0.02 -9.48
C ALA A 109 -10.85 -0.38 -9.28
N LEU A 110 -11.44 -0.01 -8.13
CA LEU A 110 -12.85 -0.28 -7.82
C LEU A 110 -13.80 0.44 -8.78
N GLN A 111 -13.57 1.73 -9.06
CA GLN A 111 -14.38 2.48 -10.02
C GLN A 111 -14.22 1.96 -11.45
N TYR A 112 -13.03 1.46 -11.81
CA TYR A 112 -12.82 0.81 -13.10
C TYR A 112 -13.61 -0.51 -13.21
N MET A 113 -13.67 -1.33 -12.16
CA MET A 113 -14.53 -2.53 -12.14
C MET A 113 -16.01 -2.16 -12.34
N ARG A 114 -16.48 -1.13 -11.64
CA ARG A 114 -17.85 -0.60 -11.80
C ARG A 114 -18.12 -0.13 -13.24
N PHE A 115 -17.14 0.50 -13.88
CA PHE A 115 -17.21 0.91 -15.28
C PHE A 115 -17.31 -0.28 -16.23
N LEU A 116 -16.47 -1.30 -16.06
CA LEU A 116 -16.52 -2.52 -16.88
C LEU A 116 -17.88 -3.22 -16.75
N ASN A 117 -18.45 -3.28 -15.54
CA ASN A 117 -19.81 -3.81 -15.35
C ASN A 117 -20.88 -2.94 -16.04
N SER A 118 -20.83 -1.63 -15.84
CA SER A 118 -21.86 -0.70 -16.33
C SER A 118 -21.85 -0.54 -17.84
N THR A 119 -20.68 -0.34 -18.42
CA THR A 119 -20.48 0.03 -19.83
C THR A 119 -20.23 -1.19 -20.69
N HIS A 120 -19.34 -2.09 -20.27
CA HIS A 120 -18.94 -3.25 -21.05
C HIS A 120 -19.71 -4.52 -20.71
N LYS A 121 -20.62 -4.47 -19.72
CA LYS A 121 -21.45 -5.61 -19.27
C LYS A 121 -20.61 -6.81 -18.85
N VAL A 122 -19.43 -6.57 -18.29
CA VAL A 122 -18.60 -7.63 -17.70
C VAL A 122 -19.23 -8.04 -16.38
N ASP A 123 -19.43 -9.33 -16.16
CA ASP A 123 -20.00 -9.85 -14.92
C ASP A 123 -19.01 -9.67 -13.75
N TRP A 124 -19.52 -9.47 -12.53
CA TRP A 124 -18.68 -9.37 -11.33
C TRP A 124 -17.88 -10.65 -11.08
N SER A 125 -18.41 -11.82 -11.41
CA SER A 125 -17.72 -13.10 -11.31
C SER A 125 -16.55 -13.25 -12.29
N ASP A 126 -16.60 -12.57 -13.44
CA ASP A 126 -15.54 -12.55 -14.45
C ASP A 126 -14.41 -11.55 -14.12
N MET A 127 -14.66 -10.62 -13.20
CA MET A 127 -13.68 -9.62 -12.80
C MET A 127 -12.92 -10.08 -11.56
N LYS A 128 -11.60 -9.85 -11.54
CA LYS A 128 -10.76 -10.12 -10.38
C LYS A 128 -9.93 -8.88 -10.04
N LEU A 129 -9.75 -8.62 -8.74
CA LEU A 129 -8.78 -7.65 -8.26
C LEU A 129 -7.51 -8.39 -7.87
N MET A 130 -6.40 -8.04 -8.51
CA MET A 130 -5.07 -8.48 -8.16
C MET A 130 -4.38 -7.43 -7.29
N VAL A 131 -3.74 -7.87 -6.21
CA VAL A 131 -2.74 -7.09 -5.48
C VAL A 131 -1.38 -7.75 -5.67
N VAL A 132 -0.34 -6.96 -5.93
CA VAL A 132 1.05 -7.43 -6.01
C VAL A 132 1.92 -6.65 -5.04
N THR A 133 2.88 -7.33 -4.41
CA THR A 133 3.96 -6.66 -3.68
C THR A 133 5.18 -6.46 -4.57
N THR A 134 5.71 -5.25 -4.60
CA THR A 134 6.92 -4.89 -5.36
C THR A 134 8.20 -5.12 -4.55
N THR A 135 8.07 -5.49 -3.27
CA THR A 135 9.19 -5.79 -2.38
C THR A 135 10.06 -6.89 -2.97
N LYS A 136 11.38 -6.63 -3.04
CA LYS A 136 12.40 -7.53 -3.62
C LYS A 136 12.23 -7.79 -5.13
N MET A 137 11.40 -7.04 -5.83
CA MET A 137 11.44 -7.05 -7.29
C MET A 137 12.66 -6.25 -7.78
N PRO A 138 13.31 -6.67 -8.88
CA PRO A 138 14.43 -5.93 -9.45
C PRO A 138 14.05 -4.49 -9.81
N ARG A 139 15.03 -3.59 -9.71
CA ARG A 139 14.90 -2.20 -10.16
C ARG A 139 14.49 -2.16 -11.63
N GLY A 140 13.62 -1.21 -11.96
CA GLY A 140 13.15 -1.01 -13.33
C GLY A 140 12.09 -2.01 -13.78
N VAL A 141 11.56 -2.89 -12.92
CA VAL A 141 10.37 -3.70 -13.26
C VAL A 141 9.13 -2.83 -13.47
N PHE A 142 9.00 -1.77 -12.67
CA PHE A 142 7.93 -0.80 -12.77
C PHE A 142 8.48 0.59 -13.08
N VAL A 143 7.75 1.34 -13.90
CA VAL A 143 7.94 2.77 -14.13
C VAL A 143 6.61 3.49 -13.96
N ARG A 144 6.63 4.70 -13.44
CA ARG A 144 5.42 5.53 -13.40
C ARG A 144 5.04 5.97 -14.81
N ASP A 145 3.75 5.97 -15.13
CA ASP A 145 3.23 6.44 -16.42
C ASP A 145 3.73 7.86 -16.78
N MET A 146 3.69 8.80 -15.83
CA MET A 146 4.09 10.20 -16.03
C MET A 146 5.57 10.33 -16.37
N ASP A 147 6.42 9.48 -15.80
CA ASP A 147 7.84 9.51 -16.09
C ASP A 147 8.13 8.94 -17.48
N LEU A 148 7.36 7.92 -17.91
CA LEU A 148 7.43 7.39 -19.27
C LEU A 148 6.86 8.39 -20.30
N ILE A 149 5.77 9.07 -19.98
CA ILE A 149 5.22 10.18 -20.77
C ILE A 149 6.28 11.27 -20.93
N ASP A 150 6.91 11.72 -19.84
CA ASP A 150 7.90 12.80 -19.88
C ASP A 150 9.13 12.41 -20.73
N ALA A 151 9.50 11.14 -20.77
CA ALA A 151 10.61 10.65 -21.60
C ALA A 151 10.31 10.68 -23.11
N PHE A 152 9.05 10.45 -23.52
CA PHE A 152 8.68 10.25 -24.93
C PHE A 152 7.71 11.31 -25.51
N ALA A 153 7.22 12.25 -24.70
CA ALA A 153 6.21 13.25 -25.11
C ALA A 153 6.64 14.11 -26.31
N ALA A 154 7.94 14.36 -26.48
CA ALA A 154 8.45 15.14 -27.61
C ALA A 154 8.22 14.46 -28.98
N HIS A 155 7.93 13.16 -28.99
CA HIS A 155 7.81 12.34 -30.20
C HIS A 155 6.35 12.06 -30.60
N ASP A 156 5.36 12.41 -29.76
CA ASP A 156 3.94 12.31 -30.09
C ASP A 156 3.14 13.41 -29.37
N SER A 157 2.57 14.33 -30.15
CA SER A 157 1.77 15.45 -29.62
C SER A 157 0.55 14.98 -28.82
N ARG A 158 -0.04 13.83 -29.16
CA ARG A 158 -1.17 13.25 -28.43
C ARG A 158 -0.73 12.74 -27.06
N LEU A 159 0.48 12.16 -26.97
CA LEU A 159 1.07 11.75 -25.70
C LEU A 159 1.40 12.97 -24.83
N MET A 160 1.94 14.04 -25.42
CA MET A 160 2.18 15.31 -24.74
C MET A 160 0.88 15.93 -24.19
N ASP A 161 -0.18 15.95 -24.98
CA ASP A 161 -1.50 16.43 -24.57
C ASP A 161 -2.09 15.56 -23.45
N PHE A 162 -1.89 14.24 -23.53
CA PHE A 162 -2.31 13.31 -22.48
C PHE A 162 -1.56 13.55 -21.17
N GLY A 163 -0.25 13.77 -21.22
CA GLY A 163 0.55 14.18 -20.06
C GLY A 163 0.08 15.49 -19.44
N SER A 164 -0.31 16.45 -20.28
CA SER A 164 -0.88 17.72 -19.84
C SER A 164 -2.24 17.52 -19.18
N LEU A 165 -3.11 16.65 -19.73
CA LEU A 165 -4.38 16.27 -19.12
C LEU A 165 -4.18 15.68 -17.72
N ARG A 166 -3.25 14.75 -17.54
CA ARG A 166 -2.96 14.12 -16.23
C ARG A 166 -2.55 15.13 -15.16
N ARG A 167 -1.82 16.19 -15.54
CA ARG A 167 -1.39 17.28 -14.65
C ARG A 167 -2.47 18.35 -14.44
N ARG A 168 -3.53 18.36 -15.23
CA ARG A 168 -4.59 19.36 -15.16
C ARG A 168 -5.60 19.04 -14.08
N LYS A 169 -6.02 20.08 -13.34
CA LYS A 169 -7.18 20.02 -12.44
C LYS A 169 -8.46 19.88 -13.25
N HIS A 170 -9.42 19.08 -12.78
CA HIS A 170 -10.74 18.98 -13.40
C HIS A 170 -11.42 20.36 -13.44
N PRO A 171 -12.10 20.73 -14.54
CA PRO A 171 -12.65 22.07 -14.71
C PRO A 171 -13.72 22.43 -13.67
N THR A 172 -14.52 21.45 -13.25
CA THR A 172 -15.65 21.66 -12.32
C THR A 172 -15.52 20.94 -10.99
N LEU A 173 -14.59 20.00 -10.85
CA LEU A 173 -14.48 19.14 -9.67
C LEU A 173 -13.15 19.40 -8.98
N ALA A 174 -13.11 19.16 -7.67
CA ALA A 174 -11.91 19.37 -6.90
C ALA A 174 -10.95 18.18 -6.99
N GLY A 175 -10.38 17.89 -8.16
CA GLY A 175 -9.33 16.86 -8.30
C GLY A 175 -8.54 16.94 -9.61
N PHE A 176 -7.66 15.96 -9.84
CA PHE A 176 -6.79 15.88 -11.02
C PHE A 176 -7.02 14.56 -11.75
N TYR A 177 -6.69 14.52 -13.05
CA TYR A 177 -6.79 13.30 -13.87
C TYR A 177 -5.61 12.33 -13.68
N TYR A 178 -4.73 12.58 -12.70
CA TYR A 178 -3.72 11.63 -12.32
C TYR A 178 -4.27 10.59 -11.34
N PHE A 179 -3.98 9.31 -11.62
CA PHE A 179 -4.61 8.18 -10.95
C PHE A 179 -3.61 7.14 -10.41
N GLY A 180 -2.32 7.49 -10.34
CA GLY A 180 -1.32 6.65 -9.69
C GLY A 180 -0.92 5.43 -10.51
N GLU A 181 -0.86 5.56 -11.84
CA GLU A 181 -0.58 4.44 -12.74
C GLU A 181 0.93 4.14 -12.83
N TYR A 182 1.25 2.85 -12.80
CA TYR A 182 2.59 2.30 -13.00
C TYR A 182 2.50 1.25 -14.11
N LEU A 183 3.59 1.09 -14.85
CA LEU A 183 3.67 0.20 -16.00
C LEU A 183 4.79 -0.80 -15.75
N SER A 184 4.53 -2.07 -16.05
CA SER A 184 5.57 -3.07 -16.34
C SER A 184 5.57 -3.38 -17.84
N GLN A 185 6.62 -4.01 -18.35
CA GLN A 185 6.69 -4.40 -19.77
C GLN A 185 6.96 -5.89 -19.95
N GLY A 186 6.52 -6.44 -21.09
CA GLY A 186 6.70 -7.86 -21.42
C GLY A 186 5.92 -8.80 -20.51
N ALA A 187 6.56 -9.93 -20.18
CA ALA A 187 6.08 -10.87 -19.16
C ALA A 187 6.69 -10.51 -17.80
N LEU A 188 5.86 -10.51 -16.76
CA LEU A 188 6.27 -10.32 -15.38
C LEU A 188 5.81 -11.51 -14.53
N ASN A 189 6.77 -12.22 -13.94
CA ASN A 189 6.54 -13.25 -12.96
C ASN A 189 6.17 -12.61 -11.61
N VAL A 190 4.95 -12.88 -11.17
CA VAL A 190 4.39 -12.41 -9.90
C VAL A 190 4.07 -13.56 -8.95
N GLU A 191 4.55 -14.77 -9.26
CA GLU A 191 4.35 -15.95 -8.43
C GLU A 191 4.86 -15.73 -7.01
N GLY A 192 4.04 -16.10 -6.02
CA GLY A 192 4.36 -15.89 -4.62
C GLY A 192 4.54 -14.41 -4.24
N ARG A 193 4.13 -13.46 -5.08
CA ARG A 193 4.14 -12.00 -4.85
C ARG A 193 2.82 -11.32 -5.15
N ALA A 194 1.87 -12.03 -5.76
CA ALA A 194 0.52 -11.53 -5.97
C ALA A 194 -0.56 -12.40 -5.31
N HIS A 195 -1.71 -11.78 -5.09
CA HIS A 195 -2.96 -12.46 -4.74
C HIS A 195 -4.10 -11.95 -5.63
N MET A 196 -5.10 -12.79 -5.90
CA MET A 196 -6.25 -12.43 -6.72
C MET A 196 -7.54 -12.88 -6.05
N VAL A 197 -8.54 -12.00 -6.04
CA VAL A 197 -9.88 -12.27 -5.51
C VAL A 197 -10.92 -11.84 -6.54
N SER A 198 -12.00 -12.61 -6.71
CA SER A 198 -13.08 -12.22 -7.63
C SER A 198 -13.87 -11.03 -7.10
N ALA A 199 -14.45 -10.22 -7.99
CA ALA A 199 -15.29 -9.12 -7.56
C ALA A 199 -16.54 -9.62 -6.84
N GLN A 200 -17.09 -10.76 -7.28
CA GLN A 200 -18.23 -11.39 -6.66
C GLN A 200 -17.93 -11.77 -5.20
N ASP A 201 -16.79 -12.42 -4.93
CA ASP A 201 -16.40 -12.78 -3.55
C ASP A 201 -16.24 -11.52 -2.68
N MET A 202 -15.67 -10.44 -3.23
CA MET A 202 -15.57 -9.17 -2.49
C MET A 202 -16.96 -8.57 -2.21
N ILE A 203 -17.89 -8.65 -3.16
CA ILE A 203 -19.27 -8.19 -2.97
C ILE A 203 -19.96 -9.00 -1.87
N ASP A 204 -19.85 -10.32 -1.93
CA ASP A 204 -20.45 -11.24 -0.96
C ASP A 204 -19.85 -11.05 0.45
N ALA A 205 -18.57 -10.65 0.52
CA ALA A 205 -17.89 -10.28 1.77
C ALA A 205 -18.16 -8.84 2.25
N GLY A 206 -18.97 -8.05 1.53
CA GLY A 206 -19.42 -6.73 1.98
C GLY A 206 -18.85 -5.51 1.24
N LEU A 207 -18.24 -5.65 0.06
CA LEU A 207 -17.72 -4.51 -0.70
C LEU A 207 -18.79 -3.43 -0.97
N PHE A 208 -20.05 -3.81 -1.23
CA PHE A 208 -21.15 -2.86 -1.41
C PHE A 208 -21.66 -2.24 -0.10
N THR A 209 -21.36 -2.84 1.05
CA THR A 209 -21.57 -2.19 2.34
C THR A 209 -20.56 -1.07 2.54
N LEU A 210 -19.31 -1.29 2.11
CA LEU A 210 -18.24 -0.30 2.20
C LEU A 210 -18.37 0.82 1.15
N CYS A 211 -18.67 0.48 -0.10
CA CYS A 211 -18.78 1.42 -1.23
C CYS A 211 -20.16 1.27 -1.90
N PRO A 212 -21.25 1.76 -1.29
CA PRO A 212 -22.62 1.57 -1.79
C PRO A 212 -22.82 2.08 -3.22
N GLU A 213 -22.10 3.13 -3.63
CA GLU A 213 -22.13 3.68 -4.97
C GLU A 213 -21.78 2.66 -6.06
N MET A 214 -20.98 1.63 -5.73
CA MET A 214 -20.62 0.57 -6.67
C MET A 214 -21.81 -0.30 -7.09
N ARG A 215 -22.89 -0.35 -6.29
CA ARG A 215 -24.12 -1.08 -6.64
C ARG A 215 -24.88 -0.42 -7.79
N THR A 216 -24.76 0.90 -7.94
CA THR A 216 -25.49 1.67 -8.95
C THR A 216 -24.70 1.70 -10.25
N ARG A 217 -25.35 1.35 -11.37
CA ARG A 217 -24.73 1.45 -12.70
C ARG A 217 -24.37 2.89 -13.03
N LEU A 218 -23.24 3.09 -13.69
CA LEU A 218 -22.89 4.38 -14.28
C LEU A 218 -23.85 4.71 -15.42
N THR A 219 -24.20 5.99 -15.52
CA THR A 219 -24.95 6.51 -16.67
C THR A 219 -24.14 6.29 -17.95
N LEU A 220 -24.82 5.90 -19.03
CA LEU A 220 -24.19 5.71 -20.33
C LEU A 220 -23.46 7.00 -20.76
N GLY A 221 -22.19 6.90 -21.11
CA GLY A 221 -21.35 8.05 -21.45
C GLY A 221 -20.68 8.75 -20.26
N SER A 222 -20.92 8.33 -19.01
CA SER A 222 -20.12 8.80 -17.87
C SER A 222 -18.71 8.24 -17.95
N GLU A 223 -17.70 9.12 -17.89
CA GLU A 223 -16.32 8.72 -17.74
C GLU A 223 -16.05 8.36 -16.27
N TRP A 224 -15.69 7.11 -16.00
CA TRP A 224 -15.43 6.64 -14.64
C TRP A 224 -14.27 7.38 -13.95
N THR A 225 -13.38 8.00 -14.73
CA THR A 225 -12.34 8.91 -14.24
C THR A 225 -12.95 10.12 -13.51
N ASN A 226 -14.10 10.62 -13.96
CA ASN A 226 -14.80 11.73 -13.30
C ASN A 226 -15.48 11.27 -12.01
N GLU A 227 -15.90 10.00 -11.92
CA GLU A 227 -16.40 9.41 -10.67
C GLU A 227 -15.30 9.32 -9.62
N VAL A 228 -14.08 8.90 -10.00
CA VAL A 228 -12.92 8.91 -9.09
C VAL A 228 -12.65 10.33 -8.59
N ILE A 229 -12.67 11.32 -9.47
CA ILE A 229 -12.45 12.73 -9.10
C ILE A 229 -13.56 13.24 -8.18
N ARG A 230 -14.83 12.92 -8.44
CA ARG A 230 -15.97 13.29 -7.60
C ARG A 230 -15.86 12.66 -6.21
N HIS A 231 -15.48 11.38 -6.15
CA HIS A 231 -15.25 10.68 -4.88
C HIS A 231 -14.16 11.37 -4.04
N ARG A 232 -13.11 11.86 -4.70
CA ARG A 232 -12.02 12.59 -4.04
C ARG A 232 -12.43 13.94 -3.45
N GLU A 233 -13.57 14.51 -3.82
CA GLU A 233 -14.04 15.78 -3.25
C GLU A 233 -14.31 15.66 -1.74
N GLY A 234 -14.80 14.51 -1.29
CA GLY A 234 -15.03 14.25 0.14
C GLY A 234 -13.76 14.37 0.98
N PHE A 235 -12.59 14.07 0.40
CA PHE A 235 -11.31 14.21 1.11
C PHE A 235 -10.92 15.68 1.33
N LYS A 236 -11.55 16.64 0.67
CA LYS A 236 -11.29 18.07 0.84
C LYS A 236 -12.21 18.73 1.85
N MET A 237 -13.23 18.02 2.34
CA MET A 237 -14.12 18.52 3.36
C MET A 237 -13.36 18.74 4.66
N VAL A 238 -13.58 19.89 5.30
CA VAL A 238 -12.99 20.26 6.60
C VAL A 238 -13.43 19.26 7.67
N GLN A 239 -14.70 18.86 7.63
CA GLN A 239 -15.26 17.86 8.53
C GLN A 239 -15.39 16.53 7.77
N ARG A 240 -14.54 15.58 8.13
CA ARG A 240 -14.62 14.19 7.67
C ARG A 240 -15.26 13.34 8.76
N PHE A 241 -15.94 12.27 8.34
CA PHE A 241 -16.67 11.40 9.26
C PHE A 241 -15.76 10.31 9.82
N LYS A 242 -16.04 9.89 11.06
CA LYS A 242 -15.49 8.65 11.61
C LYS A 242 -16.02 7.45 10.82
N ALA A 243 -15.27 6.36 10.83
CA ALA A 243 -15.69 5.07 10.31
C ALA A 243 -16.85 4.51 11.13
N ALA A 244 -17.89 4.05 10.47
CA ALA A 244 -18.97 3.32 11.12
C ALA A 244 -18.54 1.86 11.35
N PRO A 245 -19.00 1.20 12.42
CA PRO A 245 -18.62 -0.19 12.73
C PRO A 245 -18.86 -1.18 11.58
N HIS A 246 -19.98 -1.05 10.87
CA HIS A 246 -20.31 -1.93 9.74
C HIS A 246 -19.38 -1.72 8.52
N GLU A 247 -18.82 -0.52 8.34
CA GLU A 247 -17.85 -0.24 7.29
C GLU A 247 -16.50 -0.90 7.60
N ILE A 248 -16.10 -0.87 8.88
CA ILE A 248 -14.90 -1.56 9.36
C ILE A 248 -15.06 -3.07 9.19
N GLU A 249 -16.18 -3.62 9.64
CA GLU A 249 -16.47 -5.05 9.51
C GLU A 249 -16.46 -5.51 8.04
N ALA A 250 -17.08 -4.74 7.15
CA ALA A 250 -17.05 -4.99 5.72
C ALA A 250 -15.62 -4.94 5.15
N ALA A 251 -14.82 -3.92 5.51
CA ALA A 251 -13.44 -3.80 5.03
C ALA A 251 -12.56 -4.97 5.50
N LEU A 252 -12.71 -5.41 6.76
CA LEU A 252 -11.98 -6.56 7.30
C LEU A 252 -12.42 -7.88 6.65
N SER A 253 -13.72 -8.05 6.41
CA SER A 253 -14.29 -9.25 5.78
C SER A 253 -13.80 -9.40 4.35
N VAL A 254 -13.83 -8.33 3.55
CA VAL A 254 -13.27 -8.31 2.20
C VAL A 254 -11.76 -8.57 2.23
N ALA A 255 -11.03 -7.93 3.15
CA ALA A 255 -9.60 -8.08 3.26
C ALA A 255 -9.16 -9.52 3.62
N GLN A 256 -9.97 -10.26 4.36
CA GLN A 256 -9.67 -11.65 4.73
C GLN A 256 -9.51 -12.57 3.52
N LEU A 257 -10.15 -12.25 2.39
CA LEU A 257 -10.01 -12.96 1.12
C LEU A 257 -8.60 -12.89 0.54
N PHE A 258 -7.80 -11.91 0.99
CA PHE A 258 -6.45 -11.63 0.48
C PHE A 258 -5.32 -12.29 1.28
N GLY A 259 -5.62 -13.21 2.20
CA GLY A 259 -4.59 -13.99 2.92
C GLY A 259 -3.56 -13.09 3.61
N ARG A 260 -2.26 -13.29 3.33
CA ARG A 260 -1.18 -12.49 3.95
C ARG A 260 -1.20 -10.99 3.59
N TRP A 261 -2.00 -10.59 2.59
CA TRP A 261 -2.19 -9.18 2.22
C TRP A 261 -3.41 -8.55 2.90
N ARG A 262 -4.10 -9.26 3.81
CA ARG A 262 -5.30 -8.76 4.47
C ARG A 262 -5.09 -7.43 5.17
N LEU A 263 -3.97 -7.23 5.88
CA LEU A 263 -3.72 -5.96 6.58
C LEU A 263 -3.59 -4.78 5.59
N PRO A 264 -2.68 -4.80 4.61
CA PRO A 264 -2.55 -3.68 3.67
C PRO A 264 -3.82 -3.48 2.83
N VAL A 265 -4.56 -4.54 2.49
CA VAL A 265 -5.84 -4.42 1.78
C VAL A 265 -6.91 -3.77 2.65
N ALA A 266 -7.06 -4.17 3.92
CA ALA A 266 -7.99 -3.54 4.85
C ALA A 266 -7.70 -2.04 5.02
N ALA A 267 -6.42 -1.67 5.14
CA ALA A 267 -6.03 -0.28 5.27
C ALA A 267 -6.30 0.53 3.98
N ASN A 268 -6.11 -0.06 2.79
CA ASN A 268 -6.48 0.57 1.52
C ASN A 268 -8.01 0.71 1.35
N LEU A 269 -8.78 -0.30 1.75
CA LEU A 269 -10.25 -0.28 1.72
C LEU A 269 -10.82 0.82 2.63
N LEU A 270 -10.28 0.98 3.83
CA LEU A 270 -10.64 2.09 4.71
C LEU A 270 -10.09 3.44 4.20
N GLY A 271 -8.96 3.41 3.48
CA GLY A 271 -8.35 4.56 2.79
C GLY A 271 -9.16 5.11 1.61
N VAL A 272 -10.04 4.30 1.02
CA VAL A 272 -10.91 4.68 -0.10
C VAL A 272 -11.97 5.72 0.30
N LEU A 273 -12.37 5.74 1.57
CA LEU A 273 -13.45 6.62 2.05
C LEU A 273 -12.86 7.81 2.78
N PRO A 274 -13.37 9.05 2.65
CA PRO A 274 -12.80 10.22 3.30
C PRO A 274 -13.03 10.16 4.83
N ARG A 275 -12.02 9.71 5.58
CA ARG A 275 -12.09 9.53 7.04
C ARG A 275 -11.40 10.65 7.80
N GLN A 276 -11.89 10.88 9.01
CA GLN A 276 -11.20 11.73 9.98
C GLN A 276 -9.79 11.18 10.24
N ALA A 277 -8.81 12.07 10.38
CA ALA A 277 -7.51 11.68 10.88
C ALA A 277 -7.64 11.14 12.31
N GLN A 278 -6.83 10.12 12.65
CA GLN A 278 -6.78 9.53 14.00
C GLN A 278 -8.15 9.01 14.47
N ASP A 279 -8.75 8.13 13.68
CA ASP A 279 -10.00 7.46 14.05
C ASP A 279 -9.72 6.27 14.98
N ASP A 280 -10.16 6.39 16.24
CA ASP A 280 -9.99 5.35 17.26
C ASP A 280 -10.64 4.01 16.87
N LEU A 281 -11.74 4.02 16.11
CA LEU A 281 -12.39 2.78 15.66
C LEU A 281 -11.54 2.06 14.62
N ILE A 282 -10.92 2.82 13.71
CA ILE A 282 -9.94 2.26 12.77
C ILE A 282 -8.76 1.69 13.57
N LEU A 283 -8.20 2.44 14.52
CA LEU A 283 -7.09 1.93 15.33
C LEU A 283 -7.44 0.64 16.07
N GLN A 284 -8.63 0.58 16.68
CA GLN A 284 -9.12 -0.63 17.35
C GLN A 284 -9.23 -1.82 16.40
N ALA A 285 -9.66 -1.60 15.16
CA ALA A 285 -9.76 -2.64 14.13
C ALA A 285 -8.39 -3.25 13.77
N PHE A 286 -7.30 -2.51 13.94
CA PHE A 286 -5.93 -2.96 13.61
C PHE A 286 -5.10 -3.43 14.82
N LYS A 287 -5.73 -3.58 15.99
CA LYS A 287 -5.04 -4.06 17.20
C LYS A 287 -4.61 -5.52 17.10
N ARG A 288 -3.76 -5.92 18.06
CA ARG A 288 -3.19 -7.28 18.19
C ARG A 288 -4.24 -8.40 18.24
N THR A 289 -5.47 -8.10 18.67
CA THR A 289 -6.60 -9.05 18.68
C THR A 289 -7.07 -9.45 17.29
N VAL A 290 -6.81 -8.63 16.27
CA VAL A 290 -7.22 -8.84 14.88
C VAL A 290 -6.03 -9.14 13.97
N PHE A 291 -4.88 -8.48 14.21
CA PHE A 291 -3.66 -8.65 13.43
C PHE A 291 -2.46 -8.98 14.31
N SER A 292 -1.68 -9.97 13.92
CA SER A 292 -0.44 -10.30 14.62
C SER A 292 0.57 -9.15 14.54
N ASP A 293 1.50 -9.07 15.49
CA ASP A 293 2.55 -8.05 15.46
C ASP A 293 3.40 -8.17 14.18
N GLN A 294 3.63 -9.39 13.68
CA GLN A 294 4.32 -9.62 12.40
C GLN A 294 3.59 -8.98 11.21
N GLU A 295 2.26 -9.06 11.17
CA GLU A 295 1.47 -8.39 10.13
C GLU A 295 1.55 -6.88 10.30
N ARG A 296 1.43 -6.38 11.52
CA ARG A 296 1.50 -4.95 11.84
C ARG A 296 2.88 -4.36 11.55
N GLU A 297 3.95 -5.14 11.63
CA GLU A 297 5.29 -4.71 11.20
C GLU A 297 5.34 -4.39 9.70
N SER A 298 4.46 -4.96 8.88
CA SER A 298 4.35 -4.55 7.47
C SER A 298 3.94 -3.08 7.33
N CYS A 299 3.34 -2.48 8.36
CA CYS A 299 3.09 -1.05 8.41
C CYS A 299 4.32 -0.19 8.75
N SER A 300 5.51 -0.77 8.91
CA SER A 300 6.73 0.00 9.14
C SER A 300 7.10 0.85 7.93
N PRO A 301 7.44 2.15 8.09
CA PRO A 301 7.99 2.99 7.01
C PRO A 301 9.26 2.43 6.37
N MET A 302 9.96 1.52 7.06
CA MET A 302 11.17 0.86 6.53
C MET A 302 10.84 -0.35 5.65
N ARG A 303 9.63 -0.89 5.73
CA ARG A 303 9.20 -2.10 5.00
C ARG A 303 8.21 -1.81 3.88
N THR A 304 7.41 -0.76 4.03
CA THR A 304 6.37 -0.37 3.07
C THR A 304 6.62 1.05 2.58
N THR A 305 6.94 1.14 1.30
CA THR A 305 7.02 2.39 0.54
C THR A 305 5.63 2.78 0.07
N VAL A 306 5.20 3.98 0.42
CA VAL A 306 4.01 4.62 -0.14
C VAL A 306 4.45 5.90 -0.81
N VAL A 307 3.94 6.15 -2.01
CA VAL A 307 4.23 7.36 -2.77
C VAL A 307 2.94 8.16 -2.89
N PRO A 308 2.53 8.89 -1.82
CA PRO A 308 1.32 9.68 -1.86
C PRO A 308 1.59 10.95 -2.66
N TYR A 309 0.93 11.06 -3.81
CA TYR A 309 0.89 12.33 -4.54
C TYR A 309 -0.25 13.17 -3.99
N ASN A 310 -0.07 14.51 -3.96
CA ASN A 310 -1.13 15.45 -3.53
C ASN A 310 -2.44 15.32 -4.33
N THR A 311 -2.41 14.59 -5.44
CA THR A 311 -3.54 14.30 -6.31
C THR A 311 -4.25 12.96 -5.99
N LEU A 312 -3.71 12.14 -5.07
CA LEU A 312 -4.21 10.81 -4.67
C LEU A 312 -4.52 10.79 -3.16
N PRO A 313 -5.56 11.50 -2.70
CA PRO A 313 -5.83 11.62 -1.26
C PRO A 313 -6.18 10.29 -0.59
N GLU A 314 -6.74 9.32 -1.32
CA GLU A 314 -6.99 7.97 -0.80
C GLU A 314 -5.69 7.20 -0.49
N VAL A 315 -4.63 7.44 -1.25
CA VAL A 315 -3.29 6.84 -1.04
C VAL A 315 -2.61 7.51 0.16
N GLN A 316 -2.79 8.83 0.31
CA GLN A 316 -2.33 9.54 1.50
C GLN A 316 -3.05 9.04 2.75
N GLN A 317 -4.36 8.81 2.70
CA GLN A 317 -5.08 8.29 3.86
C GLN A 317 -4.67 6.85 4.19
N PHE A 318 -4.38 6.01 3.20
CA PHE A 318 -3.76 4.71 3.43
C PHE A 318 -2.43 4.84 4.18
N GLU A 319 -1.56 5.79 3.79
CA GLU A 319 -0.31 6.08 4.50
C GLU A 319 -0.56 6.52 5.95
N ASP A 320 -1.57 7.36 6.19
CA ASP A 320 -1.92 7.84 7.52
C ASP A 320 -2.41 6.69 8.43
N ILE A 321 -3.29 5.82 7.91
CA ILE A 321 -3.77 4.62 8.62
C ILE A 321 -2.59 3.71 8.93
N ARG A 322 -1.72 3.44 7.95
CA ARG A 322 -0.53 2.60 8.13
C ARG A 322 0.38 3.13 9.24
N ARG A 323 0.67 4.44 9.23
CA ARG A 323 1.48 5.10 10.28
C ARG A 323 0.83 5.00 11.65
N LEU A 324 -0.49 5.13 11.73
CA LEU A 324 -1.24 4.98 12.97
C LEU A 324 -1.08 3.55 13.54
N VAL A 325 -1.24 2.52 12.70
CA VAL A 325 -1.08 1.11 13.10
C VAL A 325 0.33 0.81 13.58
N PHE A 326 1.35 1.31 12.89
CA PHE A 326 2.75 1.10 13.26
C PHE A 326 3.14 1.86 14.53
N THR A 327 2.66 3.10 14.69
CA THR A 327 2.87 3.86 15.92
C THR A 327 2.29 3.10 17.12
N ASP A 328 1.07 2.58 17.02
CA ASP A 328 0.47 1.78 18.09
C ASP A 328 1.26 0.49 18.39
N LEU A 329 1.84 -0.15 17.37
CA LEU A 329 2.71 -1.30 17.57
C LEU A 329 3.95 -0.91 18.39
N CYS A 330 4.64 0.15 17.99
CA CYS A 330 5.81 0.65 18.71
C CYS A 330 5.48 1.03 20.16
N LEU A 331 4.36 1.72 20.39
CA LEU A 331 3.91 2.09 21.73
C LEU A 331 3.61 0.86 22.59
N ALA A 332 2.96 -0.16 22.02
CA ALA A 332 2.70 -1.42 22.71
C ALA A 332 4.01 -2.14 23.07
N THR A 333 4.97 -2.22 22.14
CA THR A 333 6.29 -2.82 22.40
C THR A 333 7.06 -2.08 23.48
N ILE A 334 7.08 -0.74 23.45
CA ILE A 334 7.73 0.07 24.50
C ILE A 334 7.07 -0.20 25.85
N LYS A 335 5.73 -0.25 25.90
CA LYS A 335 4.99 -0.54 27.13
C LYS A 335 5.36 -1.92 27.70
N ASP A 336 5.41 -2.95 26.86
CA ASP A 336 5.80 -4.30 27.29
C ASP A 336 7.23 -4.32 27.86
N CYS A 337 8.16 -3.62 27.20
CA CYS A 337 9.54 -3.47 27.71
C CYS A 337 9.58 -2.73 29.06
N LEU A 338 8.79 -1.66 29.23
CA LEU A 338 8.73 -0.92 30.51
C LEU A 338 8.21 -1.79 31.64
N VAL A 339 7.19 -2.63 31.37
CA VAL A 339 6.67 -3.60 32.36
C VAL A 339 7.73 -4.63 32.72
N GLU A 340 8.49 -5.15 31.75
CA GLU A 340 9.58 -6.10 32.02
C GLU A 340 10.69 -5.47 32.87
N VAL A 341 11.09 -4.22 32.56
CA VAL A 341 12.06 -3.46 33.33
C VAL A 341 11.55 -3.22 34.75
N GLU A 342 10.29 -2.83 34.92
CA GLU A 342 9.67 -2.64 36.22
C GLU A 342 9.72 -3.93 37.06
N LEU A 343 9.35 -5.07 36.46
CA LEU A 343 9.40 -6.38 37.12
C LEU A 343 10.82 -6.76 37.54
N LYS A 344 11.81 -6.54 36.68
CA LYS A 344 13.23 -6.79 37.00
C LYS A 344 13.72 -5.91 38.14
N LEU A 345 13.37 -4.62 38.13
CA LEU A 345 13.74 -3.70 39.21
C LEU A 345 13.09 -4.11 40.54
N ARG A 346 11.81 -4.49 40.55
CA ARG A 346 11.13 -5.01 41.75
C ARG A 346 11.82 -6.28 42.31
N HIS A 347 12.21 -7.21 41.45
CA HIS A 347 12.97 -8.40 41.87
C HIS A 347 14.33 -8.05 42.47
N SER A 348 15.07 -7.13 41.85
CA SER A 348 16.35 -6.66 42.38
C SER A 348 16.21 -5.99 43.74
N ILE A 349 15.19 -5.13 43.94
CA ILE A 349 14.89 -4.53 45.24
C ILE A 349 14.61 -5.62 46.28
N HIS A 350 13.74 -6.59 45.96
CA HIS A 350 13.41 -7.68 46.87
C HIS A 350 14.66 -8.51 47.25
N HIS A 351 15.50 -8.84 46.27
CA HIS A 351 16.75 -9.56 46.54
C HIS A 351 17.69 -8.77 47.46
N VAL A 352 17.86 -7.46 47.23
CA VAL A 352 18.68 -6.59 48.09
C VAL A 352 18.12 -6.52 49.51
N LEU A 353 16.80 -6.41 49.68
CA LEU A 353 16.16 -6.35 51.00
C LEU A 353 16.18 -7.70 51.75
N CYS A 354 16.14 -8.83 51.04
CA CYS A 354 16.15 -10.16 51.64
C CYS A 354 17.56 -10.74 51.85
N ALA A 355 18.58 -10.23 51.15
CA ALA A 355 19.97 -10.68 51.29
C ALA A 355 20.68 -10.16 52.58
N THR A 356 19.97 -9.43 53.44
CA THR A 356 20.45 -9.04 54.78
C THR A 356 19.77 -9.79 55.94
N PRO A 357 19.98 -11.11 56.12
CA PRO A 357 19.76 -11.75 57.41
C PRO A 357 21.08 -11.94 58.16
N GLY A 358 21.29 -11.19 59.25
CA GLY A 358 22.15 -11.63 60.34
C GLY A 358 23.55 -11.01 60.51
N VAL A 359 23.72 -9.69 60.44
CA VAL A 359 24.93 -9.04 61.01
C VAL A 359 24.59 -8.56 62.43
N ASN A 360 24.81 -9.43 63.40
CA ASN A 360 24.80 -9.13 64.84
C ASN A 360 26.21 -8.74 65.36
N GLU A 361 27.11 -8.26 64.50
CA GLU A 361 28.42 -7.74 64.91
C GLU A 361 28.55 -6.24 64.65
N PRO A 362 29.00 -5.44 65.64
CA PRO A 362 29.21 -4.01 65.48
C PRO A 362 30.54 -3.75 64.79
N LEU A 363 30.54 -3.67 63.46
CA LEU A 363 31.71 -3.24 62.66
C LEU A 363 31.25 -2.31 61.53
N GLU A 364 31.64 -1.03 61.62
CA GLU A 364 31.72 -0.03 60.53
C GLU A 364 30.71 -0.18 59.38
N VAL A 365 29.40 -0.25 59.71
CA VAL A 365 28.31 -0.46 58.74
C VAL A 365 27.85 0.84 58.06
N ALA A 366 28.39 2.00 58.46
CA ALA A 366 27.89 3.30 58.01
C ALA A 366 27.99 3.48 56.48
N ASP A 367 29.09 3.05 55.85
CA ASP A 367 29.29 3.26 54.41
C ASP A 367 28.50 2.28 53.53
N GLY A 368 28.36 1.02 53.97
CA GLY A 368 27.62 -0.02 53.27
C GLY A 368 26.11 0.22 53.26
N VAL A 369 25.52 0.61 54.41
CA VAL A 369 24.09 0.94 54.50
C VAL A 369 23.78 2.22 53.73
N THR A 370 24.68 3.21 53.74
CA THR A 370 24.48 4.45 52.97
C THR A 370 24.52 4.17 51.46
N ALA A 371 25.44 3.32 50.99
CA ALA A 371 25.50 2.89 49.59
C ALA A 371 24.26 2.07 49.17
N LEU A 372 23.78 1.16 50.02
CA LEU A 372 22.58 0.38 49.78
C LEU A 372 21.32 1.25 49.74
N THR A 373 21.21 2.22 50.66
CA THR A 373 20.09 3.16 50.75
C THR A 373 20.06 4.09 49.54
N LYS A 374 21.24 4.58 49.10
CA LYS A 374 21.39 5.37 47.87
C LYS A 374 21.02 4.56 46.63
N SER A 375 21.46 3.30 46.54
CA SER A 375 21.11 2.41 45.44
C SER A 375 19.60 2.10 45.39
N CYS A 376 18.96 1.86 46.54
CA CYS A 376 17.50 1.72 46.64
C CYS A 376 16.76 2.99 46.23
N GLY A 377 17.26 4.18 46.61
CA GLY A 377 16.73 5.47 46.20
C GLY A 377 16.78 5.67 44.68
N ASP A 378 17.95 5.45 44.07
CA ASP A 378 18.16 5.58 42.63
C ASP A 378 17.26 4.61 41.84
N VAL A 379 17.08 3.38 42.33
CA VAL A 379 16.19 2.40 41.72
C VAL A 379 14.71 2.81 41.86
N HIS A 380 14.31 3.34 43.02
CA HIS A 380 12.95 3.82 43.24
C HIS A 380 12.59 5.02 42.35
N ASP A 381 13.52 5.95 42.16
CA ASP A 381 13.32 7.10 41.27
C ASP A 381 13.25 6.69 39.81
N ARG A 382 14.08 5.73 39.37
CA ARG A 382 13.96 5.12 38.03
C ARG A 382 12.60 4.44 37.84
N LEU A 383 12.08 3.76 38.87
CA LEU A 383 10.75 3.14 38.82
C LEU A 383 9.65 4.20 38.63
N LYS A 384 9.73 5.33 39.36
CA LYS A 384 8.81 6.47 39.17
C LYS A 384 8.89 7.04 37.77
N THR A 385 10.08 7.21 37.21
CA THR A 385 10.24 7.68 35.82
C THR A 385 9.65 6.71 34.82
N VAL A 386 9.87 5.40 34.97
CA VAL A 386 9.28 4.36 34.12
C VAL A 386 7.75 4.38 34.21
N MET A 387 7.18 4.49 35.42
CA MET A 387 5.74 4.60 35.62
C MET A 387 5.16 5.89 35.02
N GLN A 388 5.88 7.01 35.15
CA GLN A 388 5.45 8.28 34.55
C GLN A 388 5.46 8.21 33.03
N LEU A 389 6.54 7.70 32.43
CA LEU A 389 6.62 7.47 30.98
C LEU A 389 5.52 6.52 30.52
N GLY A 390 5.22 5.46 31.28
CA GLY A 390 4.09 4.56 30.99
C GLY A 390 2.74 5.29 30.96
N ARG A 391 2.49 6.17 31.94
CA ARG A 391 1.27 7.00 31.99
C ARG A 391 1.21 8.04 30.87
N ASP A 392 2.34 8.67 30.55
CA ASP A 392 2.44 9.66 29.48
C ASP A 392 2.19 8.99 28.11
N LEU A 393 2.74 7.78 27.89
CA LEU A 393 2.46 6.97 26.71
C LEU A 393 0.97 6.59 26.62
N GLU A 394 0.32 6.26 27.75
CA GLU A 394 -1.12 5.99 27.77
C GLU A 394 -1.97 7.22 27.42
N ALA A 395 -1.52 8.41 27.81
CA ALA A 395 -2.15 9.67 27.44
C ALA A 395 -1.92 10.04 25.95
N CYS A 396 -0.84 9.55 25.34
CA CYS A 396 -0.53 9.74 23.93
C CYS A 396 -1.31 8.80 22.99
N VAL A 397 -2.00 7.76 23.50
CA VAL A 397 -2.87 6.90 22.68
C VAL A 397 -4.24 7.57 22.53
N PRO A 398 -4.64 8.02 21.32
CA PRO A 398 -5.96 8.58 21.09
C PRO A 398 -7.06 7.53 21.39
N GLY A 399 -8.14 7.97 22.06
CA GLY A 399 -9.34 7.16 22.32
C GLY A 399 -9.60 6.70 23.76
N LYS A 400 -8.84 7.16 24.76
CA LYS A 400 -9.03 6.78 26.18
C LYS A 400 -9.56 7.87 27.13
N GLN A 401 -10.04 9.02 26.62
CA GLN A 401 -10.75 9.97 27.49
C GLN A 401 -12.16 9.43 27.81
N GLY A 402 -12.29 8.88 29.02
CA GLY A 402 -13.39 8.03 29.45
C GLY A 402 -14.75 8.72 29.61
N THR A 403 -15.79 7.92 29.36
CA THR A 403 -17.07 8.02 30.03
C THR A 403 -16.87 7.89 31.53
N SER A 404 -17.03 8.99 32.26
CA SER A 404 -17.27 8.95 33.71
C SER A 404 -18.77 8.67 33.93
N PRO A 405 -19.16 7.72 34.80
CA PRO A 405 -20.57 7.53 35.12
C PRO A 405 -21.06 8.70 35.98
N ARG A 406 -22.15 9.33 35.56
CA ARG A 406 -23.03 10.10 36.43
C ARG A 406 -24.35 9.36 36.55
#